data_AF-A0A3D0WEK8-F1
#
_entry.id   AF-A0A3D0WEK8-F1
#
_cell.length_a   1.000
_cell.length_b   1.000
_cell.length_c   1.000
_cell.angle_alpha   90.00
_cell.angle_beta   90.00
_cell.angle_gamma   90.00
#
_symmetry.space_group_name_H-M   'P 1'
#
loop_
_entity.id
_entity.type
_entity.pdbx_description
1 polymer ?
#
loop_
_entity_poly.entity_id
_entity_poly.type
_entity_poly.pdbx_seq_one_letter_code
_entity_poly.pdbx_strand_id
1 'polypeptide(L)'
;MNETIGLAAEAIASGPATVAPASFDGHGWLVVVNLWIMTAACALATMMVVDLARRAWARRREDRLDHPVTIWRLTALAFSAGIALRAGAEAVTIWGWDPLDPVGTAKFLLAKRLIDPVAMMFGLSGLALSYLSARGMVEQLRKRPFPIDFWASLPMLKRPAAVLFLSGVAAVGVVVTR
;
A
#
# COMPACT_ATOMS: atom_id res chain seq x y z
N MET A 1 32.36 15.79 17.43
CA MET A 1 32.29 14.52 16.69
C MET A 1 31.22 14.75 15.62
N ASN A 2 31.63 15.17 14.43
CA ASN A 2 30.71 15.49 13.34
C ASN A 2 29.95 14.23 12.98
N GLU A 3 28.66 14.18 13.31
CA GLU A 3 27.76 13.25 12.65
C GLU A 3 27.86 13.56 11.17
N THR A 4 28.42 12.62 10.41
CA THR A 4 28.36 12.62 8.96
C THR A 4 26.89 12.74 8.58
N ILE A 5 26.47 13.94 8.19
CA ILE A 5 25.17 14.17 7.56
C ILE A 5 25.12 13.15 6.42
N GLY A 6 24.23 12.17 6.53
CA GLY A 6 24.16 11.09 5.54
C GLY A 6 23.94 11.68 4.15
N LEU A 7 24.51 11.07 3.10
CA LEU A 7 24.46 11.59 1.72
C LEU A 7 23.05 11.97 1.26
N ALA A 8 22.02 11.27 1.74
CA ALA A 8 20.62 11.60 1.47
C ALA A 8 20.18 12.93 2.11
N ALA A 9 20.59 13.21 3.35
CA ALA A 9 20.28 14.45 4.05
C ALA A 9 21.04 15.63 3.42
N GLU A 10 22.29 15.42 2.99
CA GLU A 10 23.06 16.41 2.24
C GLU A 10 22.42 16.73 0.87
N ALA A 11 21.92 15.71 0.15
CA ALA A 11 21.20 15.89 -1.10
C ALA A 11 19.87 16.66 -0.93
N ILE A 12 19.18 16.49 0.20
CA ILE A 12 17.97 17.26 0.51
C ILE A 12 18.32 18.70 0.87
N ALA A 13 19.33 18.90 1.74
CA ALA A 13 19.74 20.23 2.20
C ALA A 13 20.31 21.11 1.08
N SER A 14 21.00 20.50 0.10
CA SER A 14 21.51 21.18 -1.09
C SER A 14 20.46 21.33 -2.19
N GLY A 15 19.32 20.65 -2.08
CA GLY A 15 18.21 20.75 -3.01
C GLY A 15 17.39 22.03 -2.81
N PRO A 16 16.48 22.34 -3.76
CA PRO A 16 15.58 23.47 -3.61
C PRO A 16 14.65 23.25 -2.41
N ALA A 17 14.45 24.28 -1.59
CA ALA A 17 13.55 24.26 -0.44
C ALA A 17 12.07 24.26 -0.90
N THR A 18 11.62 23.14 -1.45
CA THR A 18 10.28 22.97 -2.01
C THR A 18 9.37 22.19 -1.05
N VAL A 19 8.09 22.56 -1.06
CA VAL A 19 7.00 21.92 -0.32
C VAL A 19 6.83 20.42 -0.67
N ALA A 20 7.46 19.99 -1.76
CA ALA A 20 7.40 18.63 -2.28
C ALA A 20 8.77 18.09 -2.66
N PRO A 21 8.93 16.75 -2.73
CA PRO A 21 10.12 16.11 -3.29
C PRO A 21 10.45 16.63 -4.69
N ALA A 22 11.75 16.79 -4.98
CA ALA A 22 12.23 17.23 -6.29
C ALA A 22 11.74 16.33 -7.45
N SER A 23 11.40 15.07 -7.17
CA SER A 23 10.82 14.13 -8.15
C SER A 23 9.48 14.57 -8.73
N PHE A 24 8.81 15.57 -8.14
CA PHE A 24 7.55 16.12 -8.64
C PHE A 24 7.73 17.34 -9.56
N ASP A 25 8.96 17.81 -9.77
CA ASP A 25 9.32 18.87 -10.73
C ASP A 25 8.40 20.12 -10.66
N GLY A 26 8.08 20.57 -9.44
CA GLY A 26 7.24 21.75 -9.21
C GLY A 26 5.73 21.55 -9.47
N HIS A 27 5.30 20.36 -9.90
CA HIS A 27 3.88 20.06 -10.10
C HIS A 27 3.18 19.71 -8.77
N GLY A 28 2.84 20.73 -7.99
CA GLY A 28 2.18 20.56 -6.68
C GLY A 28 0.89 19.71 -6.72
N TRP A 29 0.15 19.72 -7.82
CA TRP A 29 -1.04 18.87 -7.99
C TRP A 29 -0.70 17.36 -7.99
N LEU A 30 0.47 16.96 -8.51
CA LEU A 30 0.92 15.56 -8.48
C LEU A 30 1.21 15.09 -7.06
N VAL A 31 1.64 16.00 -6.20
CA VAL A 31 1.91 15.74 -4.78
C VAL A 31 0.59 15.42 -4.08
N VAL A 32 -0.45 16.24 -4.31
CA VAL A 32 -1.79 16.00 -3.76
C VAL A 32 -2.33 14.64 -4.22
N VAL A 33 -2.26 14.35 -5.53
CA VAL A 33 -2.77 13.10 -6.09
C VAL A 33 -2.00 11.89 -5.55
N ASN A 34 -0.67 11.95 -5.48
CA ASN A 34 0.13 10.85 -4.94
C ASN A 34 -0.13 10.66 -3.45
N LEU A 35 -0.15 11.75 -2.67
CA LEU A 35 -0.47 11.71 -1.25
C LEU A 35 -1.84 11.09 -1.00
N TRP A 36 -2.85 11.53 -1.75
CA TRP A 36 -4.21 11.02 -1.68
C TRP A 36 -4.25 9.51 -1.97
N ILE A 37 -3.76 9.09 -3.13
CA ILE A 37 -3.86 7.70 -3.57
C ILE A 37 -3.03 6.78 -2.68
N MET A 38 -1.83 7.17 -2.27
CA MET A 38 -0.98 6.34 -1.40
C MET A 38 -1.56 6.21 0.00
N THR A 39 -2.11 7.29 0.57
CA THR A 39 -2.78 7.24 1.87
C THR A 39 -4.03 6.35 1.82
N ALA A 40 -4.87 6.52 0.78
CA ALA A 40 -6.06 5.70 0.61
C ALA A 40 -5.71 4.23 0.36
N ALA A 41 -4.77 3.95 -0.54
CA ALA A 41 -4.31 2.59 -0.83
C ALA A 41 -3.73 1.91 0.40
N CYS A 42 -2.92 2.62 1.21
CA CYS A 42 -2.42 2.10 2.48
C CYS A 42 -3.58 1.71 3.41
N ALA A 43 -4.51 2.62 3.68
CA ALA A 43 -5.62 2.37 4.60
C ALA A 43 -6.50 1.19 4.13
N LEU A 44 -6.89 1.17 2.86
CA LEU A 44 -7.73 0.11 2.29
C LEU A 44 -7.02 -1.25 2.28
N ALA A 45 -5.74 -1.28 1.90
CA ALA A 45 -4.95 -2.49 1.90
C ALA A 45 -4.73 -3.02 3.33
N THR A 46 -4.47 -2.16 4.30
CA THR A 46 -4.39 -2.55 5.72
C THR A 46 -5.72 -3.11 6.22
N MET A 47 -6.85 -2.49 5.89
CA MET A 47 -8.18 -3.03 6.23
C MET A 47 -8.37 -4.45 5.66
N MET A 48 -7.98 -4.67 4.40
CA MET A 48 -8.03 -5.98 3.76
C MET A 48 -7.11 -7.00 4.43
N VAL A 49 -5.86 -6.62 4.74
CA VAL A 49 -4.91 -7.46 5.47
C VAL A 49 -5.49 -7.91 6.81
N VAL A 50 -6.04 -6.97 7.58
CA VAL A 50 -6.61 -7.25 8.90
C VAL A 50 -7.83 -8.16 8.79
N ASP A 51 -8.74 -7.91 7.84
CA ASP A 51 -9.92 -8.77 7.62
C ASP A 51 -9.51 -10.20 7.22
N LEU A 52 -8.61 -10.34 6.23
CA LEU A 52 -8.13 -11.64 5.77
C LEU A 52 -7.35 -12.39 6.86
N ALA A 53 -6.47 -11.70 7.60
CA ALA A 53 -5.72 -12.30 8.71
C ALA A 53 -6.65 -12.77 9.82
N ARG A 54 -7.66 -11.98 10.21
CA ARG A 54 -8.67 -12.38 11.21
C ARG A 54 -9.44 -13.62 10.75
N ARG A 55 -9.88 -13.67 9.49
CA ARG A 55 -10.60 -14.82 8.93
C ARG A 55 -9.72 -16.07 8.86
N ALA A 56 -8.49 -15.93 8.41
CA ALA A 56 -7.52 -17.03 8.36
C ALA A 56 -7.21 -17.56 9.77
N TRP A 57 -7.03 -16.67 10.75
CA TRP A 57 -6.79 -17.05 12.13
C TRP A 57 -7.98 -17.77 12.75
N ALA A 58 -9.20 -17.25 12.56
CA ALA A 58 -10.42 -17.85 13.07
C ALA A 58 -10.64 -19.28 12.54
N ARG A 59 -10.26 -19.53 11.28
CA ARG A 59 -10.46 -20.83 10.61
C ARG A 59 -9.19 -21.67 10.49
N ARG A 60 -8.12 -21.34 11.22
CA ARG A 60 -6.82 -22.00 11.11
C ARG A 60 -6.82 -23.52 11.39
N ARG A 61 -7.87 -24.03 12.04
CA ARG A 61 -8.06 -25.46 12.32
C ARG A 61 -8.89 -26.19 11.26
N GLU A 62 -9.66 -25.46 10.47
CA GLU A 62 -10.57 -26.01 9.45
C GLU A 62 -9.98 -25.90 8.04
N ASP A 63 -9.32 -24.78 7.76
CA ASP A 63 -8.77 -24.47 6.45
C ASP A 63 -7.38 -25.10 6.29
N ARG A 64 -7.29 -26.10 5.41
CA ARG A 64 -6.02 -26.73 5.01
C ARG A 64 -5.33 -25.91 3.91
N LEU A 65 -4.01 -26.05 3.78
CA LEU A 65 -3.20 -25.31 2.79
C LEU A 65 -3.50 -25.70 1.34
N ASP A 66 -4.06 -26.89 1.11
CA ASP A 66 -4.48 -27.39 -0.20
C ASP A 66 -5.90 -26.98 -0.60
N HIS A 67 -6.65 -26.33 0.29
CA HIS A 67 -7.99 -25.85 -0.04
C HIS A 67 -7.92 -24.61 -0.95
N PRO A 68 -8.75 -24.55 -2.03
CA PRO A 68 -8.79 -23.39 -2.93
C PRO A 68 -9.05 -22.06 -2.22
N VAL A 69 -9.89 -22.09 -1.17
CA VAL A 69 -10.20 -20.90 -0.37
C VAL A 69 -8.98 -20.38 0.39
N THR A 70 -8.12 -21.27 0.89
CA THR A 70 -6.89 -20.91 1.61
C THR A 70 -5.90 -20.25 0.65
N ILE A 71 -5.70 -20.85 -0.52
CA ILE A 71 -4.79 -20.29 -1.53
C ILE A 71 -5.28 -18.92 -1.99
N TRP A 72 -6.58 -18.77 -2.28
CA TRP A 72 -7.17 -17.48 -2.64
C TRP A 72 -6.95 -16.41 -1.55
N ARG A 73 -7.16 -16.76 -0.27
CA ARG A 73 -6.92 -15.84 0.86
C ARG A 73 -5.45 -15.49 0.99
N LEU A 74 -4.53 -16.44 0.84
CA LEU A 74 -3.09 -16.20 0.91
C LEU A 74 -2.62 -15.31 -0.23
N THR A 75 -3.11 -15.52 -1.45
CA THR A 75 -2.85 -14.65 -2.60
C THR A 75 -3.32 -13.22 -2.33
N ALA A 76 -4.58 -13.06 -1.90
CA ALA A 76 -5.14 -11.75 -1.60
C ALA A 76 -4.42 -11.06 -0.43
N LEU A 77 -4.05 -11.81 0.61
CA LEU A 77 -3.29 -11.32 1.76
C LEU A 77 -1.90 -10.85 1.34
N ALA A 78 -1.21 -11.62 0.50
CA ALA A 78 0.12 -11.27 -0.01
C ALA A 78 0.07 -9.97 -0.84
N PHE A 79 -0.85 -9.85 -1.80
CA PHE A 79 -1.01 -8.61 -2.55
C PHE A 79 -1.37 -7.42 -1.66
N SER A 80 -2.32 -7.60 -0.74
CA SER A 80 -2.76 -6.52 0.15
C SER A 80 -1.65 -6.09 1.10
N ALA A 81 -0.86 -7.03 1.62
CA ALA A 81 0.31 -6.70 2.46
C ALA A 81 1.36 -5.93 1.67
N GLY A 82 1.67 -6.35 0.44
CA GLY A 82 2.59 -5.65 -0.45
C GLY A 82 2.13 -4.21 -0.75
N ILE A 83 0.85 -4.03 -1.08
CA ILE A 83 0.25 -2.71 -1.33
C ILE A 83 0.31 -1.86 -0.07
N ALA A 84 -0.09 -2.39 1.10
CA ALA A 84 -0.08 -1.65 2.35
C ALA A 84 1.33 -1.15 2.71
N LEU A 85 2.35 -2.00 2.57
CA LEU A 85 3.74 -1.63 2.84
C LEU A 85 4.25 -0.57 1.86
N ARG A 86 4.07 -0.80 0.56
CA ARG A 86 4.53 0.11 -0.50
C ARG A 86 3.85 1.48 -0.41
N ALA A 87 2.52 1.48 -0.34
CA ALA A 87 1.72 2.69 -0.28
C ALA A 87 1.89 3.43 1.05
N GLY A 88 2.02 2.69 2.17
CA GLY A 88 2.28 3.27 3.48
C GLY A 88 3.65 3.94 3.55
N ALA A 89 4.71 3.30 3.06
CA ALA A 89 6.04 3.89 3.02
C ALA A 89 6.08 5.15 2.14
N GLU A 90 5.37 5.14 1.00
CA GLU A 90 5.26 6.32 0.14
C GLU A 90 4.45 7.43 0.80
N ALA A 91 3.31 7.11 1.39
CA ALA A 91 2.48 8.08 2.11
C ALA A 91 3.29 8.75 3.23
N VAL A 92 3.98 7.99 4.07
CA VAL A 92 4.82 8.53 5.16
C VAL A 92 5.92 9.44 4.62
N THR A 93 6.55 9.08 3.49
CA THR A 93 7.59 9.90 2.86
C THR A 93 7.04 11.25 2.41
N ILE A 94 5.85 11.28 1.81
CA ILE A 94 5.24 12.53 1.32
C ILE A 94 4.67 13.35 2.49
N TRP A 95 4.02 12.71 3.47
CA TRP A 95 3.50 13.33 4.70
C TRP A 95 4.61 13.90 5.60
N GLY A 96 5.74 13.20 5.68
CA GLY A 96 6.90 13.60 6.48
C GLY A 96 7.93 14.41 5.71
N TRP A 97 7.62 14.85 4.48
CA TRP A 97 8.53 15.70 3.70
C TRP A 97 8.63 17.08 4.34
N ASP A 98 9.82 17.40 4.85
CA ASP A 98 10.18 18.70 5.38
C ASP A 98 11.59 19.11 4.89
N PRO A 99 11.72 20.14 4.04
CA PRO A 99 13.02 20.62 3.59
C PRO A 99 13.82 21.32 4.70
N LEU A 100 13.18 21.76 5.80
CA LEU A 100 13.82 22.39 6.95
C LEU A 100 14.39 21.36 7.93
N ASP A 101 13.93 20.10 7.87
CA ASP A 101 14.54 18.95 8.54
C ASP A 101 15.03 17.89 7.52
N PRO A 102 16.19 18.11 6.88
CA PRO A 102 16.77 17.17 5.92
C PRO A 102 17.10 15.81 6.54
N VAL A 103 17.41 15.77 7.84
CA VAL A 103 17.77 14.53 8.54
C VAL A 103 16.54 13.66 8.78
N GLY A 104 15.42 14.26 9.21
CA GLY A 104 14.13 13.57 9.34
C GLY A 104 13.65 13.03 8.00
N THR A 105 13.64 13.87 6.97
CA THR A 105 13.22 13.49 5.61
C THR A 105 14.10 12.36 5.04
N ALA A 106 15.42 12.41 5.24
CA ALA A 106 16.34 11.35 4.81
C ALA A 106 16.04 10.00 5.49
N LYS A 107 15.64 10.00 6.76
CA LYS A 107 15.26 8.76 7.48
C LYS A 107 14.01 8.13 6.87
N PHE A 108 13.01 8.92 6.51
CA PHE A 108 11.80 8.40 5.85
C PHE A 108 12.12 7.80 4.47
N LEU A 109 12.97 8.48 3.68
CA LEU A 109 13.44 7.95 2.39
C LEU A 109 14.20 6.64 2.56
N LEU A 110 15.13 6.57 3.52
CA LEU A 110 15.88 5.35 3.80
C LEU A 110 14.94 4.21 4.21
N ALA A 111 14.02 4.47 5.14
CA ALA A 111 13.03 3.49 5.58
C ALA A 111 12.20 2.97 4.41
N LYS A 112 11.75 3.85 3.51
CA LYS A 112 11.06 3.45 2.28
C LYS A 112 11.90 2.51 1.42
N ARG A 113 13.18 2.81 1.22
CA ARG A 113 14.09 1.94 0.43
C ARG A 113 14.31 0.57 1.05
N LEU A 114 14.22 0.45 2.37
CA LEU A 114 14.26 -0.85 3.06
C LEU A 114 12.95 -1.62 2.96
N ILE A 115 11.81 -0.91 2.94
CA ILE A 115 10.48 -1.50 2.84
C ILE A 115 10.16 -1.95 1.40
N ASP A 116 10.63 -1.22 0.38
CA ASP A 116 10.31 -1.46 -1.04
C ASP A 116 10.60 -2.93 -1.47
N PRO A 117 11.77 -3.54 -1.18
CA PRO A 117 12.02 -4.95 -1.51
C PRO A 117 11.09 -5.92 -0.79
N VAL A 118 10.80 -5.66 0.49
CA VAL A 118 9.89 -6.51 1.27
C VAL A 118 8.48 -6.46 0.69
N ALA A 119 8.00 -5.26 0.35
CA ALA A 119 6.71 -5.07 -0.31
C ALA A 119 6.66 -5.79 -1.68
N MET A 120 7.76 -5.75 -2.44
CA MET A 120 7.89 -6.46 -3.70
C MET A 120 7.81 -7.97 -3.53
N MET A 121 8.49 -8.53 -2.51
CA MET A 121 8.42 -9.97 -2.22
C MET A 121 6.99 -10.43 -1.93
N PHE A 122 6.19 -9.62 -1.24
CA PHE A 122 4.77 -9.90 -1.03
C PHE A 122 3.98 -9.92 -2.35
N GLY A 123 4.18 -8.93 -3.22
CA GLY A 123 3.54 -8.88 -4.53
C GLY A 123 3.92 -10.07 -5.42
N LEU A 124 5.21 -10.41 -5.48
CA LEU A 124 5.71 -11.56 -6.22
C LEU A 124 5.20 -12.89 -5.63
N SER A 125 5.10 -13.00 -4.31
CA SER A 125 4.52 -14.18 -3.66
C SER A 125 3.04 -14.36 -4.01
N GLY A 126 2.27 -13.27 -4.02
CA GLY A 126 0.88 -13.28 -4.46
C GLY A 126 0.74 -13.77 -5.92
N LEU A 127 1.60 -13.26 -6.80
CA LEU A 127 1.64 -13.66 -8.21
C LEU A 127 2.01 -15.14 -8.36
N ALA A 128 3.05 -15.60 -7.65
CA ALA A 128 3.48 -16.99 -7.67
C ALA A 128 2.36 -17.94 -7.21
N LEU A 129 1.69 -17.62 -6.10
CA LEU A 129 0.54 -18.40 -5.61
C LEU A 129 -0.60 -18.43 -6.64
N SER A 130 -0.91 -17.29 -7.26
CA SER A 130 -1.94 -17.23 -8.30
C SER A 130 -1.59 -18.08 -9.53
N TYR A 131 -0.33 -18.05 -9.96
CA TYR A 131 0.13 -18.81 -11.11
C TYR A 131 0.11 -20.32 -10.84
N LEU A 132 0.66 -20.73 -9.69
CA LEU A 132 0.73 -22.14 -9.29
C LEU A 132 -0.67 -22.75 -9.07
N SER A 133 -1.62 -21.96 -8.56
CA SER A 133 -2.98 -22.43 -8.29
C SER A 133 -3.92 -22.37 -9.49
N ALA A 134 -3.57 -21.63 -10.55
CA ALA A 134 -4.43 -21.37 -11.69
C ALA A 134 -5.02 -22.65 -12.29
N ARG A 135 -4.18 -23.68 -12.53
CA ARG A 135 -4.64 -24.94 -13.12
C ARG A 135 -5.72 -25.61 -12.28
N GLY A 136 -5.48 -25.78 -10.98
CA GLY A 136 -6.43 -26.41 -10.07
C GLY A 136 -7.69 -25.58 -9.84
N MET A 137 -7.54 -24.26 -9.65
CA MET A 137 -8.68 -23.37 -9.42
C MET A 137 -9.59 -23.25 -10.64
N VAL A 138 -9.04 -23.09 -11.85
CA VAL A 138 -9.84 -22.95 -13.08
C VAL A 138 -10.66 -24.21 -13.34
N GLU A 139 -10.06 -25.39 -13.18
CA GLU A 139 -10.80 -26.66 -13.33
C GLU A 139 -11.95 -26.77 -12.32
N GLN A 140 -11.74 -26.36 -11.07
CA GLN A 140 -12.78 -26.40 -10.04
C GLN A 140 -13.90 -25.38 -10.30
N LEU A 141 -13.57 -24.15 -10.69
CA LEU A 141 -14.54 -23.10 -11.00
C LEU A 141 -15.40 -23.45 -12.22
N ARG A 142 -14.84 -24.17 -13.21
CA ARG A 142 -15.59 -24.65 -14.38
C ARG A 142 -16.58 -25.77 -14.06
N LYS A 143 -16.30 -26.61 -13.06
CA LYS A 143 -17.19 -27.71 -12.67
C LYS A 143 -18.49 -27.21 -12.03
N ARG A 144 -18.41 -26.14 -11.25
CA ARG A 144 -19.56 -25.48 -10.63
C ARG A 144 -19.38 -23.97 -10.69
N PRO A 145 -19.78 -23.33 -11.81
CA PRO A 145 -19.72 -21.89 -11.90
C PRO A 145 -20.68 -21.29 -10.88
N PHE A 146 -20.13 -20.63 -9.87
CA PHE A 146 -20.93 -19.86 -8.93
C PHE A 146 -21.33 -18.55 -9.61
N PRO A 147 -22.63 -18.18 -9.64
CA PRO A 147 -23.04 -16.88 -10.12
C PRO A 147 -22.49 -15.82 -9.16
N ILE A 148 -21.55 -15.01 -9.63
CA ILE A 148 -21.01 -13.88 -8.87
C ILE A 148 -21.86 -12.66 -9.19
N ASP A 149 -22.69 -12.24 -8.24
CA ASP A 149 -23.43 -10.99 -8.34
C ASP A 149 -22.61 -9.84 -7.74
N PHE A 150 -21.89 -9.14 -8.62
CA PHE A 150 -21.12 -7.95 -8.25
C PHE A 150 -22.01 -6.78 -7.81
N TRP A 151 -23.21 -6.66 -8.40
CA TRP A 151 -24.12 -5.55 -8.14
C TRP A 151 -24.69 -5.63 -6.73
N ALA A 152 -25.05 -6.83 -6.28
CA ALA A 152 -25.47 -7.09 -4.91
C ALA A 152 -24.38 -6.69 -3.87
N SER A 153 -23.11 -6.73 -4.26
CA SER A 153 -21.98 -6.42 -3.38
C SER A 153 -21.58 -4.93 -3.40
N LEU A 154 -22.16 -4.10 -4.26
CA LEU A 154 -21.86 -2.65 -4.32
C LEU A 154 -21.98 -1.92 -2.98
N PRO A 155 -22.96 -2.21 -2.09
CA PRO A 155 -23.03 -1.54 -0.79
C PRO A 155 -21.79 -1.75 0.07
N MET A 156 -20.98 -2.78 -0.19
CA MET A 156 -19.72 -3.03 0.51
C MET A 156 -18.65 -1.96 0.18
N LEU A 157 -18.78 -1.25 -0.95
CA LEU A 157 -17.87 -0.18 -1.36
C LEU A 157 -18.09 1.13 -0.59
N LYS A 158 -19.17 1.28 0.17
CA LYS A 158 -19.47 2.52 0.92
C LYS A 158 -18.33 2.91 1.86
N ARG A 159 -17.79 1.94 2.61
CA ARG A 159 -16.66 2.18 3.54
C ARG A 159 -15.36 2.51 2.79
N PRO A 160 -14.93 1.71 1.78
CA PRO A 160 -13.78 2.07 0.96
C PRO A 160 -13.89 3.44 0.29
N ALA A 161 -15.06 3.78 -0.25
CA ALA A 161 -15.30 5.06 -0.91
C ALA A 161 -15.19 6.23 0.08
N ALA A 162 -15.70 6.07 1.31
CA ALA A 162 -15.53 7.07 2.36
C ALA A 162 -14.05 7.26 2.74
N VAL A 163 -13.27 6.18 2.89
CA VAL A 163 -11.83 6.25 3.18
C VAL A 163 -11.07 6.95 2.05
N LEU A 164 -11.41 6.62 0.80
CA LEU A 164 -10.84 7.28 -0.37
C LEU A 164 -11.15 8.77 -0.35
N PHE A 165 -12.41 9.16 -0.15
CA PHE A 165 -12.83 10.56 -0.11
C PHE A 165 -12.13 11.33 1.02
N LEU A 166 -12.15 10.80 2.25
CA LEU A 166 -11.52 11.44 3.41
C LEU A 166 -10.01 11.59 3.24
N SER A 167 -9.33 10.59 2.66
CA SER A 167 -7.91 10.69 2.32
C SER A 167 -7.63 11.82 1.32
N GLY A 168 -8.56 12.08 0.39
CA GLY A 168 -8.44 13.16 -0.57
C GLY A 168 -8.58 14.53 0.08
N VAL A 169 -9.58 14.69 0.94
CA VAL A 169 -9.77 15.90 1.75
C VAL A 169 -8.54 16.19 2.61
N ALA A 170 -8.00 15.15 3.27
CA ALA A 170 -6.77 15.28 4.07
C ALA A 170 -5.56 15.68 3.21
N ALA A 171 -5.36 15.04 2.06
CA ALA A 171 -4.24 15.36 1.17
C ALA A 171 -4.27 16.81 0.66
N VAL A 172 -5.46 17.30 0.28
CA VAL A 172 -5.64 18.72 -0.10
C VAL A 172 -5.34 19.62 1.09
N GLY A 173 -5.89 19.31 2.27
CA GLY A 173 -5.67 20.10 3.49
C GLY A 173 -4.19 20.29 3.79
N VAL A 174 -3.41 19.21 3.77
CA VAL A 174 -1.96 19.24 4.02
C VAL A 174 -1.23 20.16 3.06
N VAL A 175 -1.48 19.98 1.76
CA VAL A 175 -0.74 20.73 0.74
C VAL A 175 -1.10 22.21 0.77
N VAL A 176 -2.33 22.56 1.16
CA VAL A 176 -2.76 23.96 1.33
C VAL A 176 -2.18 24.59 2.60
N THR A 177 -1.97 23.82 3.67
CA THR A 177 -1.45 24.34 4.95
C THR A 177 0.06 24.37 5.08
N ARG A 178 0.80 23.80 4.11
CA ARG A 178 2.27 23.77 4.10
C ARG A 178 2.88 25.03 3.50
#